data_AF-A0A7K2PCZ1-F1
#
_entry.id   AF-A0A7K2PCZ1-F1
#
_cell.length_a   1.000
_cell.length_b   1.000
_cell.length_c   1.000
_cell.angle_alpha   90.00
_cell.angle_beta   90.00
_cell.angle_gamma   90.00
#
_symmetry.space_group_name_H-M   'P 1'
#
loop_
_entity.id
_entity.type
_entity.pdbx_description
1 polymer ?
#
loop_
_entity_poly.entity_id
_entity_poly.type
_entity_poly.pdbx_seq_one_letter_code
_entity_poly.pdbx_strand_id
1 'polypeptide(L)' 'AGWLQVAGLDSGASEVTVHLSFFDDTHDPGRRTVAEALDGSLRRLEEQVRLRTDNAAG' A
#
# COMPACT_ATOMS: atom_id res chain seq x y z
N ALA A 1 -13.55 -10.96 1.35
CA ALA A 1 -13.45 -9.78 2.23
C ALA A 1 -11.99 -9.63 2.64
N GLY A 2 -11.35 -8.51 2.28
CA GLY A 2 -9.94 -8.24 2.61
C GLY A 2 -9.82 -7.21 3.72
N TRP A 3 -8.67 -7.19 4.38
CA TRP A 3 -8.34 -6.17 5.37
C TRP A 3 -7.01 -5.50 5.02
N LEU A 4 -6.89 -4.23 5.41
CA LEU A 4 -5.68 -3.42 5.25
C LEU A 4 -5.36 -2.83 6.62
N GLN A 5 -4.12 -3.03 7.07
CA GLN A 5 -3.60 -2.50 8.31
C GLN A 5 -2.39 -1.62 8.04
N VAL A 6 -2.32 -0.46 8.70
CA VAL A 6 -1.17 0.44 8.69
C VAL A 6 -0.64 0.53 10.11
N ALA A 7 0.64 0.22 10.30
CA ALA A 7 1.34 0.37 11.56
C ALA A 7 2.45 1.42 11.40
N GLY A 8 2.49 2.41 12.28
CA GLY A 8 3.64 3.30 12.38
C GLY A 8 4.77 2.59 13.12
N LEU A 9 5.97 2.61 12.55
CA LEU A 9 7.20 2.22 13.23
C LEU A 9 7.79 3.46 13.91
N ASP A 10 8.36 3.28 15.10
CA ASP A 10 8.94 4.37 15.91
C ASP A 10 10.07 5.14 15.20
N SER A 11 10.58 4.63 14.08
CA SER A 11 11.56 5.28 13.20
C SER A 11 10.95 6.28 12.20
N GLY A 12 9.63 6.53 12.26
CA GLY A 12 8.92 7.35 11.26
C GLY A 12 8.63 6.62 9.94
N ALA A 13 8.95 5.33 9.87
CA ALA A 13 8.55 4.47 8.76
C ALA A 13 7.14 3.91 9.02
N SER A 14 6.35 3.70 7.98
CA SER A 14 5.02 3.08 8.10
C SER A 14 5.05 1.70 7.44
N GLU A 15 4.67 0.67 8.19
CA GLU A 15 4.44 -0.67 7.67
C GLU A 15 2.98 -0.81 7.24
N VAL A 16 2.77 -1.30 6.01
CA VAL A 16 1.42 -1.54 5.46
C VAL A 16 1.26 -3.02 5.17
N THR A 17 0.33 -3.67 5.86
CA THR A 17 -0.03 -5.08 5.64
C THR A 17 -1.39 -5.15 4.95
N VAL A 18 -1.43 -5.81 3.79
CA VAL A 18 -2.68 -6.02 3.02
C VAL A 18 -2.96 -7.51 2.93
N HIS A 19 -4.15 -7.91 3.39
CA HIS A 19 -4.66 -9.26 3.23
C HIS A 19 -5.87 -9.25 2.30
N LEU A 20 -5.72 -9.85 1.13
CA LEU A 20 -6.79 -10.01 0.16
C LEU A 20 -7.33 -11.43 0.27
N SER A 21 -8.61 -11.56 0.60
CA SER A 21 -9.32 -12.83 0.52
C SER A 21 -10.28 -12.78 -0.66
N PHE A 22 -9.95 -13.53 -1.70
CA PHE A 22 -10.79 -13.75 -2.86
C PHE A 22 -11.80 -14.87 -2.55
N PHE A 23 -13.04 -14.68 -2.98
CA PHE A 23 -14.11 -15.67 -2.74
C PHE A 23 -14.13 -16.78 -3.80
N ASP A 24 -13.48 -16.53 -4.94
CA ASP A 24 -13.43 -17.42 -6.10
C ASP A 24 -12.00 -17.39 -6.67
N ASP A 25 -11.41 -18.57 -6.93
CA ASP A 25 -10.06 -18.72 -7.48
C ASP A 25 -9.93 -18.08 -8.87
N THR A 26 -11.04 -17.94 -9.62
CA THR A 26 -11.05 -17.25 -10.91
C THR A 26 -10.80 -15.74 -10.80
N HIS A 27 -10.99 -15.18 -9.60
CA HIS A 27 -10.73 -13.79 -9.29
C HIS A 27 -9.39 -13.59 -8.57
N ASP A 28 -8.57 -14.63 -8.40
CA ASP A 28 -7.18 -14.46 -7.98
C ASP A 28 -6.37 -14.01 -9.21
N PRO A 29 -5.98 -12.71 -9.31
CA PRO A 29 -5.14 -12.23 -10.41
C PRO A 29 -3.70 -12.79 -10.33
N GLY A 30 -3.40 -13.58 -9.29
CA GLY A 30 -2.11 -14.15 -9.00
C GLY A 30 -1.26 -13.22 -8.14
N ARG A 31 -0.51 -13.82 -7.20
CA ARG A 31 0.37 -13.11 -6.27
C ARG A 31 1.27 -12.06 -6.93
N ARG A 32 1.79 -12.34 -8.13
CA ARG A 32 2.70 -11.43 -8.84
C ARG A 32 1.98 -10.16 -9.30
N THR A 33 0.81 -10.29 -9.90
CA THR A 33 -0.01 -9.15 -10.35
C THR A 33 -0.43 -8.28 -9.17
N VAL A 34 -0.82 -8.90 -8.05
CA VAL A 34 -1.13 -8.17 -6.81
C VAL A 34 0.10 -7.42 -6.29
N ALA A 35 1.27 -8.07 -6.26
CA ALA A 35 2.50 -7.46 -5.79
C ALA A 35 2.92 -6.26 -6.65
N GLU A 36 2.85 -6.38 -7.97
CA GLU A 36 3.18 -5.29 -8.91
C GLU A 36 2.20 -4.11 -8.76
N ALA A 37 0.89 -4.38 -8.61
CA ALA A 37 -0.10 -3.33 -8.40
C ALA A 37 0.06 -2.64 -7.03
N LEU A 38 0.41 -3.39 -5.99
CA LEU A 38 0.68 -2.85 -4.67
C LEU A 38 1.94 -1.98 -4.67
N ASP A 39 3.02 -2.45 -5.30
CA ASP A 39 4.28 -1.71 -5.41
C ASP A 39 4.09 -0.37 -6.14
N GLY A 40 3.36 -0.38 -7.27
CA GLY A 40 3.00 0.85 -7.99
C GLY A 40 2.14 1.81 -7.16
N SER A 41 1.22 1.27 -6.35
CA SER A 41 0.38 2.08 -5.45
C SER A 41 1.18 2.68 -4.30
N LEU A 42 2.11 1.93 -3.71
CA LEU A 42 3.00 2.41 -2.65
C LEU A 42 3.94 3.50 -3.16
N ARG A 43 4.51 3.33 -4.35
CA ARG A 43 5.35 4.36 -4.99
C ARG A 43 4.60 5.66 -5.21
N ARG A 44 3.36 5.58 -5.71
CA ARG A 44 2.50 6.75 -5.88
C ARG A 44 2.17 7.39 -4.53
N LEU A 45 1.91 6.58 -3.51
CA LEU A 45 1.66 7.09 -2.16
C LEU A 45 2.88 7.85 -1.62
N GLU A 46 4.08 7.31 -1.79
CA GLU A 46 5.34 7.97 -1.43
C GLU A 46 5.48 9.33 -2.11
N GLU A 47 5.27 9.39 -3.43
CA GLU A 47 5.29 10.63 -4.21
C GLU A 47 4.28 11.66 -3.67
N GLN A 48 3.05 11.24 -3.37
CA GLN A 48 2.01 12.12 -2.84
C GLN A 48 2.32 12.61 -1.42
N VAL A 49 2.85 11.75 -0.55
CA VAL A 49 3.28 12.13 0.80
C VAL A 49 4.40 13.16 0.72
N ARG A 50 5.40 12.94 -0.12
CA ARG A 50 6.50 13.88 -0.31
C ARG A 50 6.00 15.25 -0.78
N LEU A 51 5.16 15.28 -1.82
CA LEU A 51 4.56 16.53 -2.31
C LEU A 51 3.75 17.25 -1.23
N ARG A 52 3.01 16.53 -0.39
CA ARG A 52 2.22 17.12 0.69
C ARG A 52 3.10 17.64 1.84
N THR A 53 4.17 16.94 2.19
CA THR A 53 5.14 17.38 3.20
C THR A 53 5.90 18.62 2.74
N ASP A 54 6.33 18.65 1.48
CA ASP A 54 7.02 19.82 0.90
C ASP A 54 6.12 21.06 0.87
N ASN A 55 4.80 20.90 0.67
CA ASN A 55 3.82 22.00 0.72
C ASN A 55 3.40 22.41 2.14
N ALA A 56 3.50 21.52 3.13
CA ALA A 56 3.13 21.81 4.51
C ALA A 56 4.26 22.47 5.31
N ALA A 57 5.50 22.46 4.79
CA ALA A 57 6.66 23.13 5.37
C ALA A 57 6.85 24.59 4.91
N GLY A 58 5.90 25.14 4.16
CA GLY A 58 5.88 26.53 3.65
C GLY A 58 5.02 27.48 4.48
#